data_AF-A0A843H9G6-F1
#
_entry.id   AF-A0A843H9G6-F1
#
_cell.length_a   1.000
_cell.length_b   1.000
_cell.length_c   1.000
_cell.angle_alpha   90.00
_cell.angle_beta   90.00
_cell.angle_gamma   90.00
#
_symmetry.space_group_name_H-M   'P 1'
#
loop_
_entity.id
_entity.type
_entity.pdbx_description
1 polymer ?
#
loop_
_entity_poly.entity_id
_entity_poly.type
_entity_poly.pdbx_seq_one_letter_code
_entity_poly.pdbx_strand_id
1 'polypeptide(L)'
;PKYAEELNVLNKTYESTNNETRKQYIGLQMKRIELSSKNLNGTVTTLNAISQVYKGEKSPQDAQTSINNANKDITDSSNELNSVLTDIKTLLKQNPEFDQSLRGLHLEKSFYGETQQQPQNITNATNTTNNTQ
;
A
#
# COMPACT_ATOMS: atom_id res chain seq x y z
N PRO A 1 -7.15 -5.47 12.54
CA PRO A 1 -6.52 -5.12 11.24
C PRO A 1 -6.08 -6.38 10.50
N LYS A 2 -6.20 -6.45 9.17
CA LYS A 2 -5.92 -7.67 8.37
C LYS A 2 -4.51 -8.23 8.57
N TYR A 3 -3.53 -7.38 8.87
CA TYR A 3 -2.13 -7.76 9.02
C TYR A 3 -1.59 -7.68 10.46
N ALA A 4 -2.47 -7.66 11.47
CA ALA A 4 -2.05 -7.46 12.86
C ALA A 4 -1.13 -8.58 13.39
N GLU A 5 -1.36 -9.82 12.96
CA GLU A 5 -0.53 -10.96 13.38
C GLU A 5 0.86 -10.92 12.74
N GLU A 6 0.94 -10.64 11.44
CA GLU A 6 2.21 -10.45 10.72
C GLU A 6 3.05 -9.32 11.34
N LEU A 7 2.41 -8.19 11.67
CA LEU A 7 3.09 -7.08 12.34
C LEU A 7 3.61 -7.47 13.73
N ASN A 8 2.86 -8.27 14.50
CA ASN A 8 3.30 -8.75 15.81
C ASN A 8 4.52 -9.67 15.71
N VAL A 9 4.52 -10.58 14.73
CA VAL A 9 5.67 -11.48 14.48
C VAL A 9 6.90 -10.68 14.04
N LEU A 10 6.72 -9.71 13.14
CA LEU A 10 7.80 -8.83 12.70
C LEU A 10 8.35 -7.98 13.84
N ASN A 11 7.49 -7.41 14.69
CA ASN A 11 7.93 -6.60 15.83
C ASN A 11 8.75 -7.43 16.83
N LYS A 12 8.31 -8.65 17.17
CA LYS A 12 9.10 -9.57 18.01
C LYS A 12 10.44 -9.91 17.38
N THR A 13 10.46 -10.12 16.07
CA THR A 13 11.70 -10.41 15.34
C THR A 13 12.65 -9.21 15.36
N TYR A 14 12.12 -7.99 15.16
CA TYR A 14 12.85 -6.72 15.25
C TYR A 14 13.52 -6.53 16.61
N GLU A 15 12.79 -6.79 17.71
CA GLU A 15 13.29 -6.67 19.08
C GLU A 15 14.38 -7.70 19.40
N SER A 16 14.29 -8.90 18.81
CA SER A 16 15.19 -10.03 19.11
C SER A 16 16.49 -10.07 18.28
N THR A 17 16.54 -9.41 17.13
CA THR A 17 17.73 -9.45 16.26
C THR A 17 18.80 -8.46 16.73
N ASN A 18 20.07 -8.84 16.67
CA ASN A 18 21.22 -7.95 16.91
C ASN A 18 21.87 -7.45 15.61
N ASN A 19 21.39 -7.89 14.45
CA ASN A 19 21.89 -7.48 13.15
C ASN A 19 21.15 -6.22 12.66
N GLU A 20 21.88 -5.13 12.46
CA GLU A 20 21.33 -3.83 12.10
C GLU A 20 20.65 -3.81 10.72
N THR A 21 21.26 -4.44 9.71
CA THR A 21 20.66 -4.60 8.38
C THR A 21 19.31 -5.33 8.47
N ARG A 22 19.22 -6.38 9.29
CA ARG A 22 17.96 -7.10 9.53
C ARG A 22 16.94 -6.24 10.25
N LYS A 23 17.33 -5.41 11.22
CA LYS A 23 16.43 -4.45 11.88
C LYS A 23 15.84 -3.47 10.88
N GLN A 24 16.70 -2.84 10.09
CA GLN A 24 16.28 -1.88 9.06
C GLN A 24 15.33 -2.53 8.07
N TYR A 25 15.67 -3.73 7.59
CA TYR A 25 14.80 -4.49 6.70
C TYR A 25 13.44 -4.79 7.34
N ILE A 26 13.41 -5.34 8.54
CA ILE A 26 12.15 -5.66 9.24
C ILE A 26 11.30 -4.40 9.45
N GLY A 27 11.92 -3.28 9.85
CA GLY A 27 11.23 -2.00 9.99
C GLY A 27 10.58 -1.52 8.68
N LEU A 28 11.30 -1.63 7.56
CA LEU A 28 10.75 -1.31 6.24
C LEU A 28 9.60 -2.26 5.85
N GLN A 29 9.70 -3.55 6.19
CA GLN A 29 8.63 -4.53 5.91
C GLN A 29 7.37 -4.25 6.74
N MET A 30 7.52 -3.91 8.02
CA MET A 30 6.41 -3.49 8.88
C MET A 30 5.72 -2.25 8.29
N LYS A 31 6.51 -1.24 7.91
CA LYS A 31 5.98 -0.02 7.30
C LYS A 31 5.24 -0.30 5.98
N ARG A 32 5.79 -1.18 5.13
CA ARG A 32 5.12 -1.63 3.88
C ARG A 32 3.75 -2.23 4.17
N ILE A 33 3.65 -3.09 5.19
CA ILE A 33 2.41 -3.76 5.59
C ILE A 33 1.40 -2.76 6.14
N GLU A 34 1.83 -1.82 6.98
CA GLU A 34 0.97 -0.75 7.50
C GLU A 34 0.35 0.09 6.38
N LEU A 35 1.16 0.53 5.42
CA LEU A 35 0.70 1.32 4.27
C LEU A 35 -0.24 0.53 3.36
N SER A 36 0.07 -0.76 3.14
CA SER A 36 -0.81 -1.67 2.39
C SER A 36 -2.15 -1.87 3.11
N SER A 37 -2.15 -1.93 4.44
CA SER A 37 -3.37 -1.98 5.25
C SER A 37 -4.19 -0.69 5.12
N LYS A 38 -3.52 0.47 5.09
CA LYS A 38 -4.18 1.77 4.93
C LYS A 38 -4.85 1.90 3.55
N ASN A 39 -4.16 1.48 2.49
CA ASN A 39 -4.71 1.42 1.13
C ASN A 39 -5.97 0.53 1.05
N LEU A 40 -5.91 -0.65 1.66
CA LEU A 40 -7.06 -1.57 1.72
C LEU A 40 -8.24 -0.93 2.48
N ASN A 41 -7.97 -0.26 3.61
CA ASN A 41 -9.01 0.41 4.38
C ASN A 41 -9.68 1.56 3.59
N GLY A 42 -8.90 2.32 2.82
CA GLY A 42 -9.44 3.32 1.89
C GLY A 42 -10.37 2.69 0.85
N THR A 43 -9.98 1.56 0.26
CA THR A 43 -10.82 0.82 -0.69
C THR A 43 -12.14 0.37 -0.07
N VAL A 44 -12.09 -0.20 1.14
CA VAL A 44 -13.28 -0.60 1.90
C VAL A 44 -14.18 0.61 2.19
N THR A 45 -13.59 1.75 2.55
CA THR A 45 -14.33 2.99 2.82
C THR A 45 -15.08 3.47 1.58
N THR A 46 -14.44 3.47 0.41
CA THR A 46 -15.06 3.81 -0.87
C THR A 46 -16.21 2.86 -1.21
N LEU A 47 -15.99 1.55 -1.11
CA LEU A 47 -17.04 0.55 -1.38
C LEU A 47 -18.22 0.67 -0.41
N ASN A 48 -17.95 0.92 0.87
CA ASN A 48 -18.98 1.11 1.87
C ASN A 48 -19.79 2.39 1.59
N ALA A 49 -19.14 3.50 1.24
CA ALA A 49 -19.83 4.73 0.87
C ALA A 49 -20.78 4.53 -0.32
N ILE A 50 -20.34 3.80 -1.35
CA ILE A 50 -21.17 3.43 -2.50
C ILE A 50 -22.35 2.56 -2.05
N SER A 51 -22.10 1.51 -1.26
CA SER A 51 -23.17 0.63 -0.77
C SER A 51 -24.22 1.39 0.04
N GLN A 52 -23.82 2.36 0.86
CA GLN A 52 -24.74 3.14 1.68
C GLN A 52 -25.63 4.07 0.84
N VAL A 53 -25.13 4.59 -0.29
CA VAL A 53 -25.96 5.35 -1.25
C VAL A 53 -27.04 4.45 -1.85
N TYR A 54 -26.67 3.26 -2.33
CA TYR A 54 -27.64 2.32 -2.91
C TYR A 54 -28.72 1.86 -1.93
N LYS A 55 -28.40 1.82 -0.64
CA LYS A 55 -29.35 1.47 0.43
C LYS A 55 -30.17 2.66 0.95
N GLY A 56 -29.87 3.88 0.51
CA GLY A 56 -30.48 5.10 1.04
C GLY A 56 -30.02 5.47 2.47
N GLU A 57 -28.94 4.86 2.95
CA GLU A 57 -28.36 5.09 4.29
C GLU A 57 -27.42 6.32 4.33
N LYS A 58 -26.99 6.80 3.15
CA LYS A 58 -26.09 7.95 3.00
C LYS A 58 -26.47 8.77 1.77
N SER A 59 -26.41 10.10 1.88
CA SER A 59 -26.66 10.98 0.74
C SER A 59 -25.54 10.86 -0.31
N PRO A 60 -25.83 11.12 -1.61
CA PRO A 60 -24.78 11.14 -2.64
C PRO A 60 -23.63 12.11 -2.32
N GLN A 61 -23.92 13.26 -1.73
CA GLN A 61 -22.94 14.29 -1.39
C GLN A 61 -22.00 13.85 -0.24
N ASP A 62 -22.55 13.22 0.80
CA ASP A 62 -21.76 12.71 1.93
C ASP A 62 -20.90 11.51 1.50
N ALA A 63 -21.43 10.67 0.60
CA ALA A 63 -20.69 9.57 0.01
C ALA A 63 -19.53 10.08 -0.83
N GLN A 64 -19.76 11.09 -1.68
CA GLN A 64 -18.69 11.69 -2.49
C GLN A 64 -17.59 12.29 -1.60
N THR A 65 -17.95 12.95 -0.50
CA THR A 65 -16.97 13.46 0.47
C THR A 65 -16.14 12.33 1.09
N SER A 66 -16.79 11.23 1.49
CA SER A 66 -16.12 10.05 2.03
C SER A 66 -15.14 9.43 1.02
N ILE A 67 -15.56 9.33 -0.24
CA ILE A 67 -14.75 8.79 -1.35
C ILE A 67 -13.56 9.69 -1.64
N ASN A 68 -13.74 11.01 -1.68
CA ASN A 68 -12.65 11.96 -1.92
C ASN A 68 -11.58 11.87 -0.83
N ASN A 69 -11.99 11.78 0.43
CA ASN A 69 -11.07 11.62 1.55
C ASN A 69 -10.32 10.28 1.47
N ALA A 70 -11.03 9.18 1.21
CA ALA A 70 -10.42 7.86 1.05
C ALA A 70 -9.42 7.81 -0.11
N ASN A 71 -9.74 8.44 -1.25
CA ASN A 71 -8.84 8.52 -2.40
C ASN A 71 -7.58 9.34 -2.11
N LYS A 72 -7.71 10.43 -1.35
CA LYS A 72 -6.56 11.21 -0.89
C LYS A 72 -5.66 10.36 0.00
N ASP A 73 -6.25 9.68 1.00
CA ASP A 73 -5.50 8.80 1.89
C ASP A 73 -4.76 7.68 1.14
N ILE A 74 -5.43 7.03 0.18
CA ILE A 74 -4.83 5.99 -0.69
C ILE A 74 -3.67 6.57 -1.50
N THR A 75 -3.83 7.77 -2.06
CA THR A 75 -2.79 8.42 -2.87
C THR A 75 -1.56 8.69 -2.01
N ASP A 76 -1.76 9.28 -0.84
CA ASP A 76 -0.68 9.61 0.09
C ASP A 76 0.05 8.34 0.56
N SER A 77 -0.67 7.28 0.96
CA SER A 77 -0.03 6.03 1.38
C SER A 77 0.58 5.24 0.23
N SER A 78 0.08 5.36 -1.00
CA SER A 78 0.69 4.71 -2.17
C SER A 78 2.01 5.38 -2.55
N ASN A 79 2.09 6.71 -2.45
CA ASN A 79 3.34 7.43 -2.64
C ASN A 79 4.38 7.03 -1.58
N GLU A 80 3.96 6.99 -0.31
CA GLU A 80 4.84 6.54 0.78
C GLU A 80 5.26 5.08 0.61
N LEU A 81 4.37 4.21 0.15
CA LEU A 81 4.66 2.80 -0.12
C LEU A 81 5.72 2.64 -1.20
N ASN A 82 5.67 3.45 -2.27
CA ASN A 82 6.67 3.45 -3.32
C ASN A 82 8.06 3.88 -2.82
N SER A 83 8.11 4.86 -1.90
CA SER A 83 9.36 5.24 -1.23
C SER A 83 9.91 4.08 -0.39
N VAL A 84 9.07 3.42 0.40
CA VAL A 84 9.48 2.26 1.21
C VAL A 84 10.00 1.10 0.34
N LEU A 85 9.37 0.82 -0.80
CA LEU A 85 9.86 -0.20 -1.75
C LEU A 85 11.24 0.18 -2.32
N THR A 86 11.45 1.47 -2.60
CA THR A 86 12.74 2.00 -3.06
C THR A 86 13.82 1.85 -1.97
N ASP A 87 13.46 2.11 -0.71
CA ASP A 87 14.37 1.95 0.43
C ASP A 87 14.74 0.47 0.66
N ILE A 88 13.76 -0.44 0.56
CA ILE A 88 14.02 -1.89 0.62
C ILE A 88 15.02 -2.28 -0.48
N LYS A 89 14.75 -1.88 -1.73
CA LYS A 89 15.62 -2.19 -2.86
C LYS A 89 17.04 -1.64 -2.66
N THR A 90 17.16 -0.44 -2.10
CA THR A 90 18.45 0.20 -1.82
C THR A 90 19.21 -0.54 -0.73
N LEU A 91 18.54 -0.89 0.37
CA LEU A 91 19.13 -1.66 1.48
C LEU A 91 19.66 -3.01 0.99
N LEU A 92 18.87 -3.74 0.19
CA LEU A 92 19.27 -5.03 -0.36
C LEU A 92 20.45 -4.91 -1.32
N LYS A 93 20.47 -3.89 -2.18
CA LYS A 93 21.60 -3.61 -3.07
C LYS A 93 22.90 -3.31 -2.30
N GLN A 94 22.80 -2.62 -1.16
CA GLN A 94 23.93 -2.31 -0.30
C GLN A 94 24.41 -3.53 0.53
N ASN A 95 23.59 -4.57 0.65
CA ASN A 95 23.86 -5.76 1.46
C ASN A 95 23.64 -7.05 0.63
N PRO A 96 24.51 -7.35 -0.34
CA PRO A 96 24.28 -8.40 -1.34
C PRO A 96 24.18 -9.82 -0.76
N GLU A 97 24.92 -10.15 0.30
CA GLU A 97 24.80 -11.46 0.96
C GLU A 97 23.42 -11.65 1.62
N PHE A 98 22.88 -10.57 2.17
CA PHE A 98 21.55 -10.56 2.75
C PHE A 98 20.46 -10.64 1.67
N ASP A 99 20.61 -9.91 0.57
CA ASP A 99 19.73 -10.02 -0.60
C ASP A 99 19.71 -11.45 -1.15
N GLN A 100 20.88 -12.07 -1.34
CA GLN A 100 20.98 -13.45 -1.80
C GLN A 100 20.27 -14.43 -0.85
N SER A 101 20.48 -14.25 0.46
CA SER A 101 19.80 -15.07 1.48
C SER A 101 18.28 -14.91 1.42
N LEU A 102 17.77 -13.69 1.26
CA LEU A 102 16.34 -13.42 1.13
C LEU A 102 15.75 -13.94 -0.18
N ARG A 103 16.48 -13.85 -1.29
CA ARG A 103 16.03 -14.35 -2.60
C ARG A 103 15.94 -15.88 -2.63
N GLY A 104 16.74 -16.57 -1.81
CA GLY A 104 16.61 -18.01 -1.59
C GLY A 104 15.29 -18.45 -0.94
N LEU A 105 14.51 -17.50 -0.38
CA LEU A 105 13.19 -17.79 0.21
C LEU A 105 12.03 -17.72 -0.80
N HIS A 106 12.29 -17.29 -2.05
CA HIS A 106 11.29 -17.23 -3.12
C HIS A 106 9.99 -16.48 -2.74
N LEU A 107 10.14 -15.35 -2.06
CA LEU A 107 9.02 -14.52 -1.62
C LEU A 107 8.43 -13.69 -2.77
N GLU A 108 7.33 -12.99 -2.50
CA GLU A 108 6.76 -12.06 -3.47
C GLU A 108 7.72 -10.90 -3.78
N LYS A 109 7.62 -10.35 -4.99
CA LYS A 109 8.45 -9.22 -5.47
C LYS A 109 8.51 -8.02 -4.52
N SER A 110 7.41 -7.74 -3.82
CA SER A 110 7.30 -6.66 -2.85
C SER A 110 8.24 -6.81 -1.64
N PHE A 111 8.68 -8.03 -1.31
CA PHE A 111 9.70 -8.28 -0.30
C PHE A 111 11.09 -7.81 -0.73
N TYR A 112 11.33 -7.73 -2.04
CA TYR A 112 12.59 -7.27 -2.64
C TYR A 112 12.55 -5.79 -3.08
N GLY A 113 11.50 -5.05 -2.72
CA GLY A 113 11.33 -3.66 -3.16
C GLY A 113 10.99 -3.54 -4.66
N GLU A 114 10.55 -4.64 -5.28
CA GLU A 114 10.18 -4.69 -6.68
C GLU A 114 8.67 -4.51 -6.82
N THR A 115 8.25 -3.60 -7.68
CA THR A 115 6.83 -3.47 -8.05
C THR A 115 6.47 -4.55 -9.07
N GLN A 116 5.27 -5.11 -8.98
CA GLN A 116 4.64 -5.66 -10.17
C GLN A 116 4.44 -4.47 -11.12
N GLN A 117 4.86 -4.58 -12.38
CA GLN A 117 4.54 -3.56 -13.39
C GLN A 117 3.03 -3.28 -13.32
N GLN A 118 2.64 -2.10 -12.84
CA GLN A 118 1.25 -1.70 -12.85
C GLN A 118 0.80 -1.58 -14.31
N PRO A 119 -0.37 -2.11 -14.70
CA PRO A 119 -1.04 -1.65 -15.90
C PRO A 119 -1.26 -0.14 -15.75
N GLN A 120 -0.94 0.62 -16.80
CA GLN A 120 -1.14 2.06 -16.84
C GLN A 120 -2.57 2.43 -16.45
N ASN A 121 -2.69 3.49 -15.65
CA ASN A 121 -3.96 4.14 -15.29
C ASN A 121 -4.90 4.20 -16.48
N ILE A 122 -6.13 3.69 -16.30
CA ILE A 122 -7.26 4.03 -17.17
C ILE A 122 -7.56 5.50 -16.90
N THR A 123 -7.03 6.38 -17.75
CA THR A 123 -7.43 7.78 -17.81
C THR A 123 -8.92 7.80 -18.14
N ASN A 124 -9.78 8.09 -17.17
CA ASN A 124 -11.18 8.41 -17.45
C ASN A 124 -11.21 9.69 -18.29
N ALA A 125 -11.27 9.54 -19.61
CA ALA A 125 -11.60 10.61 -20.52
C ALA A 125 -13.08 10.97 -20.29
N THR A 126 -13.32 12.00 -19.49
CA THR A 126 -14.62 12.66 -19.44
C THR A 126 -14.80 13.39 -20.79
N ASN A 127 -15.43 12.72 -21.75
CA ASN A 127 -15.88 13.36 -22.98
C ASN A 127 -16.97 14.37 -22.63
N THR A 128 -16.60 15.64 -22.47
CA THR A 128 -17.53 16.75 -22.48
C THR A 128 -17.96 16.99 -23.92
N THR A 129 -18.99 16.29 -24.41
CA THR A 129 -19.73 16.71 -25.59
C THR A 129 -20.59 17.92 -25.21
N ASN A 130 -20.03 19.12 -25.41
CA ASN A 130 -20.86 20.30 -25.61
C ASN A 130 -21.44 20.23 -27.02
N ASN A 131 -22.73 19.92 -27.13
CA ASN A 131 -23.48 20.15 -28.36
C ASN A 131 -23.58 21.66 -28.58
N THR A 132 -22.93 22.12 -29.65
CA THR A 132 -23.20 23.43 -30.25
C THR A 132 -24.06 23.19 -31.49
N GLN A 133 -25.35 23.53 -31.42
CA GLN A 133 -26.16 24.16 -32.47
C GLN A 133 -27.62 24.31 -32.02
#